data_AF-A0A6L7MD02-F1
#
_entry.id   AF-A0A6L7MD02-F1
#
_cell.length_a   1.000
_cell.length_b   1.000
_cell.length_c   1.000
_cell.angle_alpha   90.00
_cell.angle_beta   90.00
_cell.angle_gamma   90.00
#
_symmetry.space_group_name_H-M   'P 1'
#
loop_
_entity.id
_entity.type
_entity.pdbx_description
1 polymer ?
#
loop_
_entity_poly.entity_id
_entity_poly.type
_entity_poly.pdbx_seq_one_letter_code
_entity_poly.pdbx_strand_id
1 'polypeptide(L)' 'EVKSASIIMDRESGRSKGFGFVEMPDKAQGESAISALNESSVQGRNVRVNEARPRPDRGPR' A
#
# COMPACT_ATOMS: atom_id res chain seq x y z
N GLU A 1 10.38 -10.49 -5.26
CA GLU A 1 10.37 -10.68 -3.81
C GLU A 1 9.80 -9.43 -3.15
N VAL A 2 9.00 -9.58 -2.10
CA VAL A 2 8.39 -8.47 -1.32
C VAL A 2 8.96 -8.55 0.09
N LYS A 3 9.44 -7.42 0.63
CA LYS A 3 10.08 -7.37 1.94
C LYS A 3 9.05 -7.39 3.07
N SER A 4 7.94 -6.69 2.89
CA SER A 4 6.79 -6.74 3.79
C SER A 4 5.53 -6.20 3.12
N ALA A 5 4.36 -6.67 3.52
CA ALA A 5 3.08 -6.12 3.10
C ALA A 5 2.17 -5.97 4.31
N SER A 6 1.65 -4.75 4.51
CA SER A 6 0.78 -4.40 5.62
C SER A 6 -0.50 -3.76 5.08
N ILE A 7 -1.63 -4.44 5.26
CA ILE A 7 -2.93 -3.91 4.84
C ILE A 7 -3.57 -3.23 6.05
N ILE A 8 -3.94 -1.96 5.89
CA ILE A 8 -4.60 -1.24 6.96
C ILE A 8 -6.09 -1.56 6.89
N MET A 9 -6.53 -2.39 7.84
CA MET A 9 -7.92 -2.74 8.02
C MET A 9 -8.50 -1.97 9.19
N ASP A 10 -9.77 -1.59 9.06
CA ASP A 10 -10.52 -1.00 10.15
C ASP A 10 -10.89 -2.11 11.14
N ARG A 11 -10.34 -2.03 12.36
CA ARG A 11 -10.47 -3.09 13.36
C ARG A 11 -11.87 -3.14 14.00
N GLU A 12 -12.61 -2.04 13.93
CA GLU A 12 -13.97 -1.94 14.49
C GLU A 12 -15.03 -2.48 13.52
N SER A 13 -14.94 -2.14 12.23
CA SER A 13 -15.90 -2.59 11.22
C SER A 13 -15.47 -3.83 10.44
N GLY A 14 -14.22 -4.29 10.59
CA GLY A 14 -13.62 -5.36 9.79
C GLY A 14 -13.46 -5.02 8.30
N ARG A 15 -13.81 -3.80 7.87
CA ARG A 15 -13.65 -3.35 6.49
C ARG A 15 -12.22 -2.85 6.28
N SER A 16 -11.63 -3.22 5.15
CA SER A 16 -10.36 -2.60 4.74
C SER A 16 -10.52 -1.08 4.64
N LYS A 17 -9.58 -0.30 5.18
CA LYS A 17 -9.58 1.17 5.05
C LYS A 17 -9.32 1.64 3.61
N GLY A 18 -9.16 0.70 2.67
CA GLY A 18 -8.94 0.97 1.25
C GLY A 18 -7.50 1.31 0.91
N PHE A 19 -6.55 1.12 1.83
CA PHE A 19 -5.13 1.32 1.59
C PHE A 19 -4.26 0.30 2.33
N GLY A 20 -3.09 0.04 1.78
CA GLY A 20 -2.06 -0.82 2.35
C GLY A 20 -0.68 -0.31 1.95
N PHE A 21 0.33 -0.75 2.68
CA PHE A 21 1.73 -0.43 2.45
C PHE A 21 2.45 -1.71 2.06
N VAL A 22 3.22 -1.65 0.98
CA VAL A 22 4.09 -2.74 0.55
C VAL A 22 5.51 -2.20 0.57
N GLU A 23 6.37 -2.85 1.34
CA GLU A 23 7.79 -2.60 1.38
C GLU A 23 8.49 -3.51 0.39
N MET A 24 9.15 -2.91 -0.58
CA MET A 24 9.99 -3.59 -1.56
C MET A 24 11.46 -3.43 -1.14
N PRO A 25 12.30 -4.45 -1.34
CA PRO A 25 13.73 -4.35 -1.04
C PRO A 25 14.47 -3.37 -1.96
N ASP A 26 13.99 -3.24 -3.21
CA ASP A 26 14.57 -2.39 -4.24
C ASP A 26 13.60 -1.33 -4.73
N LYS A 27 14.11 -0.12 -4.95
CA LYS A 27 13.33 0.99 -5.51
C LYS A 27 12.83 0.69 -6.93
N ALA A 28 13.67 0.08 -7.77
CA ALA A 28 13.31 -0.30 -9.14
C ALA A 28 12.15 -1.30 -9.20
N GLN A 29 12.11 -2.26 -8.25
CA GLN A 29 10.98 -3.19 -8.13
C GLN A 29 9.73 -2.49 -7.61
N GLY A 30 9.87 -1.52 -6.70
CA GLY A 30 8.78 -0.66 -6.26
C GLY A 30 8.15 0.13 -7.41
N GLU A 31 8.95 0.80 -8.25
CA GLU A 31 8.47 1.57 -9.40
C GLU A 31 7.82 0.68 -10.47
N SER A 32 8.37 -0.50 -10.71
CA SER A 32 7.80 -1.48 -11.64
C SER A 32 6.47 -2.03 -11.12
N ALA A 33 6.38 -2.34 -9.83
CA ALA A 33 5.14 -2.77 -9.18
C ALA A 33 4.09 -1.66 -9.16
N ILE A 34 4.49 -0.41 -8.91
CA ILE A 34 3.62 0.76 -9.02
C ILE A 34 3.06 0.84 -10.44
N SER A 35 3.90 0.83 -11.47
CA SER A 35 3.43 0.97 -12.86
C SER A 35 2.55 -0.20 -13.32
N ALA A 36 2.82 -1.42 -12.86
CA ALA A 36 2.05 -2.60 -13.25
C ALA A 36 0.74 -2.78 -12.47
N LEU A 37 0.69 -2.35 -11.21
CA LEU A 37 -0.46 -2.56 -10.32
C LEU A 37 -1.31 -1.30 -10.12
N ASN A 38 -0.79 -0.12 -10.44
CA ASN A 38 -1.55 1.13 -10.41
C ASN A 38 -2.70 1.05 -11.42
N GLU A 39 -3.91 1.29 -10.93
CA GLU A 39 -5.16 1.23 -11.69
C GLU A 39 -5.59 -0.18 -12.09
N SER A 40 -4.96 -1.21 -11.53
CA SER A 40 -5.40 -2.60 -11.70
C SER A 40 -6.73 -2.85 -10.97
N SER A 41 -7.58 -3.68 -11.55
CA SER A 41 -8.84 -4.09 -10.93
C SER A 41 -8.60 -5.32 -10.03
N VAL A 42 -8.69 -5.14 -8.71
CA VAL A 42 -8.59 -6.24 -7.75
C VAL A 42 -9.97 -6.48 -7.15
N GLN A 43 -10.54 -7.66 -7.40
CA GLN A 43 -11.86 -8.07 -6.90
C GLN A 43 -12.98 -7.05 -7.20
N GLY A 44 -12.98 -6.48 -8.42
CA GLY A 44 -13.97 -5.49 -8.83
C GLY A 44 -13.78 -4.09 -8.24
N ARG A 45 -12.63 -3.81 -7.60
CA ARG A 45 -12.25 -2.48 -7.14
C ARG A 45 -10.92 -2.06 -7.79
N ASN A 46 -10.91 -0.88 -8.38
CA ASN A 46 -9.67 -0.30 -8.89
C ASN A 46 -8.77 0.06 -7.70
N VAL A 47 -7.58 -0.51 -7.67
CA VAL A 47 -6.55 -0.15 -6.69
C VAL A 47 -5.61 0.88 -7.30
N ARG A 48 -5.26 1.90 -6.51
CA ARG A 48 -4.19 2.83 -6.85
C ARG A 48 -2.95 2.47 -6.07
N VAL A 49 -1.85 2.33 -6.78
CA VAL A 49 -0.54 2.03 -6.19
C VAL A 49 0.34 3.23 -6.53
N ASN A 50 0.90 3.85 -5.51
CA ASN A 50 1.74 5.04 -5.64
C ASN A 50 2.93 4.92 -4.70
N GLU A 51 3.95 5.74 -4.92
CA GLU A 51 5.09 5.82 -4.01
C GLU A 51 4.61 6.19 -2.60
N ALA A 52 4.88 5.31 -1.64
CA ALA A 52 4.45 5.49 -0.26
C ALA A 52 5.22 6.65 0.36
N ARG A 53 4.53 7.77 0.57
CA ARG A 53 5.10 8.86 1.38
C ARG A 53 5.18 8.40 2.84
N PRO A 54 6.33 8.52 3.50
CA PRO A 54 6.44 8.21 4.93
C PRO A 54 5.40 9.05 5.67
N ARG A 55 4.62 8.41 6.56
CA ARG A 55 3.73 9.17 7.43
C ARG A 55 4.61 10.15 8.21
N PRO A 56 4.28 11.46 8.21
CA PRO A 56 4.92 12.36 9.15
C PRO A 56 4.68 11.78 10.54
N ASP A 57 5.77 11.61 11.29
CA ASP A 57 5.75 11.20 12.68
C ASP A 57 4.74 12.09 13.40
N ARG A 58 3.56 11.55 13.72
CA ARG A 58 2.72 12.20 14.73
C ARG A 58 3.45 11.95 16.02
N GLY A 59 4.35 12.88 16.31
CA GLY A 59 5.13 12.91 17.53
C GLY A 59 4.23 12.66 18.75
N PRO A 60 4.79 12.06 19.80
CA PRO A 60 4.04 11.66 20.97
C PRO A 60 3.32 12.88 21.54
N ARG A 61 2.00 12.75 21.71
CA ARG A 61 1.24 13.62 22.61
C ARG A 61 1.41 13.11 24.02
#